data_AF-A0A7Y6ZKI7-F1
#
_entry.id   AF-A0A7Y6ZKI7-F1
#
_cell.length_a   1.000
_cell.length_b   1.000
_cell.length_c   1.000
_cell.angle_alpha   90.00
_cell.angle_beta   90.00
_cell.angle_gamma   90.00
#
_symmetry.space_group_name_H-M   'P 1'
#
loop_
_entity.id
_entity.type
_entity.pdbx_description
1 polymer ?
#
loop_
_entity_poly.entity_id
_entity_poly.type
_entity_poly.pdbx_seq_one_letter_code
_entity_poly.pdbx_strand_id
1 'polypeptide(L)'
;ISVANRLLSVRLKPNQRTYLFQSVQDFFDNGGVACYIVSVGAYSEKKVVDIRKEDLLGMNASSGLKALEEFREPSILAIPDAVALGRECHDIYREMLQHCKAVGNRFSIFDIFNGFEERLPGNDCIEQFRNEIGSRNLSYGAAYYPWLDRFESQLSPSFENLDSTIDLASILLEPNAQTLLSASGLSGKNLHQALVQASPTYGLILESMTRQLKSVPVSGAIAGIFSSTDINRGVWKAPAGESINGFEKLCVSLTDVQQQDLNQGGPSGKSINALRQFSGRGIVVWGARTLAGNDNEWRYISVKRTYLMIEESIQKALQAYVFEPNNANTWNQIRFLCEGFLLGLWKQGAIQGSKPDDAYFVRVGLGQTMTAQDILEGKLIVEIGMAVLRPAEFIILQIMLKMEIP
;
A
#
# COMPACT_ATOMS: atom_id res chain seq x y z
N ILE A 1 -8.63 15.66 25.22
CA ILE A 1 -8.24 15.63 26.65
C ILE A 1 -9.37 16.16 27.52
N SER A 2 -9.49 15.70 28.77
CA SER A 2 -10.47 16.24 29.72
C SER A 2 -9.75 17.22 30.65
N VAL A 3 -10.20 18.48 30.68
CA VAL A 3 -9.63 19.54 31.52
C VAL A 3 -10.79 20.27 32.18
N ALA A 4 -10.83 20.30 33.52
CA ALA A 4 -11.87 20.99 34.29
C ALA A 4 -13.33 20.71 33.81
N ASN A 5 -13.66 19.42 33.61
CA ASN A 5 -14.95 18.94 33.09
C ASN A 5 -15.30 19.39 31.66
N ARG A 6 -14.33 19.89 30.88
CA ARG A 6 -14.46 20.17 29.45
C ARG A 6 -13.69 19.15 28.63
N LEU A 7 -14.33 18.63 27.58
CA LEU A 7 -13.66 17.82 26.56
C LEU A 7 -13.07 18.76 25.51
N LEU A 8 -11.74 18.70 25.36
CA LEU A 8 -11.00 19.50 24.40
C LEU A 8 -10.39 18.60 23.31
N SER A 9 -10.57 18.99 22.05
CA SER A 9 -9.88 18.37 20.91
C SER A 9 -8.52 19.02 20.71
N VAL A 10 -7.44 18.24 20.80
CA VAL A 10 -6.09 18.72 20.47
C VAL A 10 -5.88 18.52 18.96
N ARG A 11 -5.52 19.58 18.25
CA ARG A 11 -5.23 19.56 16.82
C ARG A 11 -3.82 20.07 16.57
N LEU A 12 -3.10 19.38 15.68
CA LEU A 12 -1.79 19.79 15.21
C LEU A 12 -1.95 20.78 14.05
N LYS A 13 -0.96 21.65 13.86
CA LYS A 13 -0.87 22.47 12.64
C LYS A 13 -0.84 21.56 11.41
N PRO A 14 -1.45 21.99 10.29
CA PRO A 14 -1.36 21.25 9.04
C PRO A 14 0.10 21.23 8.53
N ASN A 15 0.41 20.27 7.65
CA ASN A 15 1.67 20.25 6.89
C ASN A 15 2.94 20.21 7.77
N GLN A 16 2.84 19.55 8.93
CA GLN A 16 3.94 19.35 9.88
C GLN A 16 4.59 17.97 9.78
N ARG A 17 4.07 17.09 8.92
CA ARG A 17 4.43 15.67 8.90
C ARG A 17 4.60 15.14 7.49
N THR A 18 5.69 14.42 7.28
CA THR A 18 5.94 13.54 6.15
C THR A 18 6.07 12.10 6.65
N TYR A 19 5.87 11.16 5.76
CA TYR A 19 5.77 9.73 6.02
C TYR A 19 6.84 8.92 5.28
N LEU A 20 7.40 9.45 4.17
CA LEU A 20 8.35 8.72 3.34
C LEU A 20 9.54 8.12 4.12
N PHE A 21 10.20 8.90 4.99
CA PHE A 21 11.34 8.43 5.77
C PHE A 21 10.97 7.20 6.61
N GLN A 22 9.85 7.28 7.32
CA GLN A 22 9.38 6.19 8.16
C GLN A 22 8.96 4.98 7.32
N SER A 23 8.26 5.20 6.21
CA SER A 23 7.85 4.12 5.31
C SER A 23 9.03 3.39 4.68
N VAL A 24 10.15 4.08 4.41
CA VAL A 24 11.38 3.44 3.94
C VAL A 24 12.02 2.59 5.04
N GLN A 25 12.05 3.06 6.30
CA GLN A 25 12.49 2.22 7.42
C GLN A 25 11.61 0.97 7.55
N ASP A 26 10.30 1.16 7.49
CA ASP A 26 9.32 0.07 7.63
C ASP A 26 9.45 -0.96 6.51
N PHE A 27 9.77 -0.52 5.29
CA PHE A 27 10.09 -1.39 4.17
C PHE A 27 11.26 -2.33 4.51
N PHE A 28 12.36 -1.80 5.02
CA PHE A 28 13.53 -2.61 5.38
C PHE A 28 13.28 -3.50 6.61
N ASP A 29 12.61 -2.98 7.64
CA ASP A 29 12.25 -3.72 8.86
C ASP A 29 11.33 -4.92 8.58
N ASN A 30 10.61 -4.91 7.45
CA ASN A 30 9.70 -5.96 7.01
C ASN A 30 10.22 -6.79 5.82
N GLY A 31 11.53 -6.78 5.59
CA GLY A 31 12.20 -7.69 4.64
C GLY A 31 12.34 -7.15 3.22
N GLY A 32 12.16 -5.86 3.01
CA GLY A 32 12.59 -5.16 1.82
C GLY A 32 14.12 -5.20 1.66
N VAL A 33 14.60 -5.32 0.42
CA VAL A 33 16.05 -5.44 0.12
C VAL A 33 16.60 -4.22 -0.61
N ALA A 34 15.88 -3.75 -1.62
CA ALA A 34 16.26 -2.57 -2.40
C ALA A 34 15.01 -1.81 -2.83
N CYS A 35 15.09 -0.48 -2.80
CA CYS A 35 14.03 0.39 -3.29
C CYS A 35 14.63 1.60 -4.01
N TYR A 36 13.85 2.17 -4.94
CA TYR A 36 14.17 3.44 -5.59
C TYR A 36 13.40 4.55 -4.88
N ILE A 37 14.05 5.70 -4.65
CA ILE A 37 13.41 6.86 -4.05
C ILE A 37 13.33 7.96 -5.10
N VAL A 38 12.10 8.36 -5.46
CA VAL A 38 11.86 9.55 -6.28
C VAL A 38 11.57 10.71 -5.34
N SER A 39 12.58 11.54 -5.09
CA SER A 39 12.40 12.77 -4.32
C SER A 39 11.69 13.82 -5.18
N VAL A 40 10.63 14.42 -4.64
CA VAL A 40 9.91 15.53 -5.27
C VAL A 40 10.24 16.88 -4.63
N GLY A 41 11.31 16.93 -3.82
CA GLY A 41 11.76 18.16 -3.17
C GLY A 41 12.63 17.90 -1.94
N ALA A 42 13.48 18.86 -1.60
CA ALA A 42 14.23 18.88 -0.36
C ALA A 42 13.40 19.52 0.76
N TYR A 43 13.30 18.81 1.88
CA TYR A 43 12.54 19.21 3.07
C TYR A 43 13.45 19.62 4.24
N SER A 44 14.78 19.57 4.07
CA SER A 44 15.74 20.03 5.07
C SER A 44 15.53 21.51 5.39
N GLU A 45 15.53 21.86 6.69
CA GLU A 45 15.48 23.22 7.23
C GLU A 45 14.14 23.98 7.11
N LYS A 46 13.08 23.33 6.61
CA LYS A 46 11.75 23.96 6.50
C LYS A 46 10.89 23.71 7.76
N LYS A 47 10.28 24.77 8.32
CA LYS A 47 9.30 24.69 9.42
C LYS A 47 7.91 24.23 8.98
N VAL A 48 7.63 24.30 7.68
CA VAL A 48 6.38 23.85 7.05
C VAL A 48 6.77 23.05 5.81
N VAL A 49 6.21 21.85 5.69
CA VAL A 49 6.43 20.97 4.54
C VAL A 49 5.14 20.94 3.72
N ASP A 50 5.10 21.78 2.69
CA ASP A 50 3.96 21.89 1.78
C ASP A 50 4.01 20.74 0.77
N ILE A 51 3.27 19.66 1.02
CA ILE A 51 3.13 18.53 0.10
C ILE A 51 2.11 18.93 -0.96
N ARG A 52 2.51 18.87 -2.23
CA ARG A 52 1.68 19.26 -3.37
C ARG A 52 1.40 18.09 -4.27
N LYS A 53 0.16 18.02 -4.76
CA LYS A 53 -0.29 17.01 -5.72
C LYS A 53 0.54 17.06 -7.00
N GLU A 54 0.81 18.25 -7.50
CA GLU A 54 1.53 18.49 -8.75
C GLU A 54 2.96 17.96 -8.69
N ASP A 55 3.61 18.07 -7.52
CA ASP A 55 4.97 17.60 -7.29
C ASP A 55 5.02 16.07 -7.20
N LEU A 56 4.08 15.45 -6.47
CA LEU A 56 3.96 13.99 -6.38
C LEU A 56 3.66 13.33 -7.74
N LEU A 57 2.84 13.97 -8.57
CA LEU A 57 2.50 13.49 -9.90
C LEU A 57 3.57 13.81 -10.96
N GLY A 58 4.43 14.81 -10.73
CA GLY A 58 5.37 15.28 -11.74
C GLY A 58 4.69 16.06 -12.87
N MET A 59 3.71 16.93 -12.54
CA MET A 59 3.01 17.73 -13.55
C MET A 59 3.88 18.88 -14.08
N ASN A 60 4.77 19.42 -13.24
CA ASN A 60 5.57 20.61 -13.54
C ASN A 60 7.02 20.31 -13.95
N ALA A 61 7.46 19.05 -13.83
CA ALA A 61 8.79 18.57 -14.20
C ALA A 61 8.74 17.06 -14.48
N SER A 62 9.76 16.48 -15.12
CA SER A 62 9.94 15.02 -15.19
C SER A 62 10.37 14.45 -13.82
N SER A 63 9.55 14.67 -12.79
CA SER A 63 9.72 14.24 -11.41
C SER A 63 8.55 13.34 -10.97
N GLY A 64 8.51 12.94 -9.69
CA GLY A 64 7.38 12.23 -9.09
C GLY A 64 7.00 10.95 -9.84
N LEU A 65 5.70 10.68 -9.95
CA LEU A 65 5.18 9.51 -10.67
C LEU A 65 5.61 9.49 -12.15
N LYS A 66 5.62 10.65 -12.81
CA LYS A 66 5.99 10.78 -14.23
C LYS A 66 7.42 10.36 -14.52
N ALA A 67 8.37 10.64 -13.60
CA ALA A 67 9.76 10.22 -13.76
C ALA A 67 9.92 8.70 -13.93
N LEU A 68 8.97 7.90 -13.42
CA LEU A 68 9.02 6.45 -13.50
C LEU A 68 8.67 5.89 -14.88
N GLU A 69 8.15 6.70 -15.80
CA GLU A 69 7.83 6.26 -17.17
C GLU A 69 9.07 5.84 -17.97
N GLU A 70 10.23 6.40 -17.67
CA GLU A 70 11.51 6.10 -18.33
C GLU A 70 12.17 4.81 -17.81
N PHE A 71 11.74 4.32 -16.65
CA PHE A 71 12.31 3.13 -16.02
C PHE A 71 11.35 1.95 -16.16
N ARG A 72 11.87 0.74 -16.26
CA ARG A 72 11.06 -0.50 -16.23
C ARG A 72 11.26 -1.30 -14.95
N GLU A 73 12.36 -1.10 -14.23
CA GLU A 73 12.72 -1.90 -13.05
C GLU A 73 11.73 -1.81 -11.87
N PRO A 74 11.14 -0.64 -11.54
CA PRO A 74 10.20 -0.56 -10.42
C PRO A 74 8.91 -1.34 -10.72
N SER A 75 8.59 -2.34 -9.89
CA SER A 75 7.39 -3.19 -10.03
C SER A 75 6.32 -2.97 -8.94
N ILE A 76 6.68 -2.28 -7.86
CA ILE A 76 5.76 -1.89 -6.78
C ILE A 76 5.86 -0.38 -6.56
N LEU A 77 4.71 0.29 -6.45
CA LEU A 77 4.62 1.73 -6.20
C LEU A 77 3.90 2.01 -4.88
N ALA A 78 4.46 2.90 -4.07
CA ALA A 78 3.84 3.46 -2.89
C ALA A 78 4.19 4.96 -2.80
N ILE A 79 3.19 5.79 -2.48
CA ILE A 79 3.38 7.22 -2.20
C ILE A 79 2.80 7.49 -0.81
N PRO A 80 3.55 7.20 0.26
CA PRO A 80 3.04 7.28 1.64
C PRO A 80 2.64 8.71 2.02
N ASP A 81 3.28 9.72 1.44
CA ASP A 81 2.95 11.13 1.65
C ASP A 81 1.62 11.57 1.04
N ALA A 82 1.00 10.76 0.17
CA ALA A 82 -0.26 11.11 -0.47
C ALA A 82 -1.38 11.36 0.55
N VAL A 83 -1.40 10.63 1.67
CA VAL A 83 -2.42 10.81 2.74
C VAL A 83 -2.36 12.18 3.41
N ALA A 84 -1.23 12.90 3.30
CA ALA A 84 -1.11 14.26 3.82
C ALA A 84 -1.92 15.28 3.01
N LEU A 85 -2.31 14.96 1.77
CA LEU A 85 -3.17 15.78 0.92
C LEU A 85 -4.66 15.70 1.31
N GLY A 86 -5.00 14.96 2.36
CA GLY A 86 -6.39 14.76 2.74
C GLY A 86 -7.16 14.00 1.66
N ARG A 87 -8.36 14.48 1.32
CA ARG A 87 -9.22 13.87 0.29
C ARG A 87 -8.58 13.84 -1.10
N GLU A 88 -7.68 14.78 -1.39
CA GLU A 88 -6.99 14.84 -2.68
C GLU A 88 -6.01 13.67 -2.89
N CYS A 89 -5.71 12.86 -1.86
CA CYS A 89 -4.92 11.65 -2.01
C CYS A 89 -5.52 10.67 -3.04
N HIS A 90 -6.85 10.66 -3.20
CA HIS A 90 -7.53 9.77 -4.15
C HIS A 90 -7.25 10.17 -5.61
N ASP A 91 -6.93 11.44 -5.90
CA ASP A 91 -6.44 11.85 -7.21
C ASP A 91 -5.11 11.14 -7.53
N ILE A 92 -4.18 11.16 -6.57
CA ILE A 92 -2.89 10.47 -6.69
C ILE A 92 -3.09 8.98 -6.95
N TYR A 93 -3.98 8.34 -6.19
CA TYR A 93 -4.22 6.91 -6.33
C TYR A 93 -4.82 6.54 -7.70
N ARG A 94 -5.71 7.37 -8.25
CA ARG A 94 -6.25 7.17 -9.60
C ARG A 94 -5.17 7.29 -10.67
N GLU A 95 -4.26 8.26 -10.54
CA GLU A 95 -3.11 8.39 -11.44
C GLU A 95 -2.11 7.24 -11.29
N MET A 96 -1.85 6.76 -10.07
CA MET A 96 -1.04 5.56 -9.84
C MET A 96 -1.64 4.32 -10.51
N LEU A 97 -2.96 4.11 -10.41
CA LEU A 97 -3.65 3.01 -11.10
C LEU A 97 -3.54 3.13 -12.62
N GLN A 98 -3.72 4.33 -13.17
CA GLN A 98 -3.58 4.60 -14.60
C GLN A 98 -2.15 4.36 -15.08
N HIS A 99 -1.15 4.83 -14.33
CA HIS A 99 0.27 4.61 -14.61
C HIS A 99 0.62 3.12 -14.58
N CYS A 100 0.19 2.38 -13.57
CA CYS A 100 0.41 0.93 -13.49
C CYS A 100 -0.20 0.18 -14.68
N LYS A 101 -1.41 0.59 -15.13
CA LYS A 101 -2.04 0.02 -16.32
C LYS A 101 -1.28 0.37 -17.61
N ALA A 102 -0.84 1.61 -17.76
CA ALA A 102 -0.18 2.10 -18.96
C ALA A 102 1.21 1.47 -19.17
N VAL A 103 1.99 1.36 -18.09
CA VAL A 103 3.33 0.76 -18.15
C VAL A 103 3.26 -0.77 -18.20
N GLY A 104 2.28 -1.37 -17.50
CA GLY A 104 1.97 -2.79 -17.62
C GLY A 104 2.81 -3.73 -16.75
N ASN A 105 3.75 -3.23 -15.94
CA ASN A 105 4.60 -4.06 -15.09
C ASN A 105 4.62 -3.65 -13.60
N ARG A 106 3.70 -2.75 -13.20
CA ARG A 106 3.65 -2.16 -11.85
C ARG A 106 2.38 -2.50 -11.10
N PHE A 107 2.51 -2.52 -9.78
CA PHE A 107 1.40 -2.67 -8.85
C PHE A 107 1.47 -1.62 -7.75
N SER A 108 0.34 -1.02 -7.39
CA SER A 108 0.28 0.10 -6.43
C SER A 108 -0.25 -0.34 -5.05
N ILE A 109 0.35 0.19 -4.00
CA ILE A 109 -0.09 -0.02 -2.61
C ILE A 109 -0.61 1.31 -2.08
N PHE A 110 -1.82 1.29 -1.50
CA PHE A 110 -2.51 2.46 -0.99
C PHE A 110 -2.75 2.38 0.51
N ASP A 111 -2.60 3.53 1.15
CA ASP A 111 -3.04 3.78 2.51
C ASP A 111 -4.42 4.43 2.48
N ILE A 112 -5.25 4.12 3.47
CA ILE A 112 -6.55 4.80 3.62
C ILE A 112 -6.32 6.14 4.32
N PHE A 113 -6.75 7.25 3.72
CA PHE A 113 -6.77 8.55 4.40
C PHE A 113 -7.66 8.46 5.65
N ASN A 114 -7.20 9.01 6.78
CA ASN A 114 -7.80 8.78 8.10
C ASN A 114 -7.92 7.30 8.49
N GLY A 115 -7.03 6.43 8.00
CA GLY A 115 -7.02 5.00 8.33
C GLY A 115 -6.71 4.69 9.80
N PHE A 116 -6.47 5.70 10.64
CA PHE A 116 -6.37 5.60 12.09
C PHE A 116 -7.71 5.82 12.82
N GLU A 117 -8.75 6.28 12.13
CA GLU A 117 -10.07 6.54 12.72
C GLU A 117 -10.98 5.30 12.65
N GLU A 118 -11.81 5.11 13.67
CA GLU A 118 -12.86 4.09 13.63
C GLU A 118 -13.92 4.41 12.57
N ARG A 119 -14.55 3.36 12.06
CA ARG A 119 -15.63 3.47 11.07
C ARG A 119 -16.94 3.82 11.78
N LEU A 120 -17.35 5.09 11.71
CA LEU A 120 -18.56 5.58 12.37
C LEU A 120 -19.64 5.94 11.33
N PRO A 121 -20.94 5.79 11.65
CA PRO A 121 -22.01 6.25 10.77
C PRO A 121 -21.87 7.75 10.46
N GLY A 122 -21.84 8.10 9.18
CA GLY A 122 -21.63 9.48 8.72
C GLY A 122 -20.18 9.96 8.72
N ASN A 123 -19.24 9.15 9.22
CA ASN A 123 -17.79 9.38 9.15
C ASN A 123 -17.06 8.03 9.03
N ASP A 124 -17.14 7.40 7.84
CA ASP A 124 -16.47 6.14 7.53
C ASP A 124 -15.40 6.38 6.43
N CYS A 125 -14.13 6.31 6.82
CA CYS A 125 -12.99 6.49 5.92
C CYS A 125 -12.93 5.43 4.80
N ILE A 126 -13.50 4.25 5.03
CA ILE A 126 -13.58 3.15 4.06
C ILE A 126 -14.65 3.46 3.01
N GLU A 127 -15.83 3.90 3.44
CA GLU A 127 -16.89 4.30 2.50
C GLU A 127 -16.43 5.48 1.65
N GLN A 128 -15.79 6.46 2.28
CA GLN A 128 -15.21 7.60 1.58
C GLN A 128 -14.18 7.16 0.53
N PHE A 129 -13.20 6.33 0.90
CA PHE A 129 -12.21 5.80 -0.03
C PHE A 129 -12.87 5.05 -1.20
N ARG A 130 -13.84 4.19 -0.91
CA ARG A 130 -14.58 3.43 -1.93
C ARG A 130 -15.31 4.35 -2.90
N ASN A 131 -15.87 5.47 -2.44
CA ASN A 131 -16.55 6.43 -3.30
C ASN A 131 -15.56 7.23 -4.17
N GLU A 132 -14.39 7.57 -3.64
CA GLU A 132 -13.45 8.47 -4.30
C GLU A 132 -12.42 7.77 -5.20
N ILE A 133 -12.04 6.52 -4.95
CA ILE A 133 -11.01 5.81 -5.73
C ILE A 133 -11.38 5.56 -7.20
N GLY A 134 -12.65 5.73 -7.59
CA GLY A 134 -13.12 5.48 -8.95
C GLY A 134 -13.27 3.99 -9.29
N SER A 135 -13.46 3.66 -10.57
CA SER A 135 -13.77 2.30 -11.04
C SER A 135 -12.79 1.74 -12.09
N ARG A 136 -11.80 2.53 -12.50
CA ARG A 136 -10.85 2.14 -13.56
C ARG A 136 -9.63 1.46 -12.96
N ASN A 137 -9.11 0.45 -13.67
CA ASN A 137 -7.83 -0.20 -13.39
C ASN A 137 -7.66 -0.75 -11.97
N LEU A 138 -8.75 -1.02 -11.25
CA LEU A 138 -8.75 -1.43 -9.84
C LEU A 138 -7.90 -2.68 -9.55
N SER A 139 -7.67 -3.54 -10.55
CA SER A 139 -6.80 -4.70 -10.41
C SER A 139 -5.32 -4.35 -10.22
N TYR A 140 -4.89 -3.13 -10.53
CA TYR A 140 -3.49 -2.69 -10.45
C TYR A 140 -3.10 -2.10 -9.08
N GLY A 141 -3.99 -2.18 -8.08
CA GLY A 141 -3.66 -1.72 -6.74
C GLY A 141 -4.35 -2.47 -5.62
N ALA A 142 -3.84 -2.30 -4.41
CA ALA A 142 -4.40 -2.84 -3.18
C ALA A 142 -4.32 -1.79 -2.07
N ALA A 143 -5.39 -1.67 -1.28
CA ALA A 143 -5.43 -0.80 -0.11
C ALA A 143 -5.41 -1.60 1.19
N TYR A 144 -4.85 -1.00 2.25
CA TYR A 144 -4.68 -1.64 3.55
C TYR A 144 -5.24 -0.77 4.68
N TYR A 145 -5.95 -1.40 5.62
CA TYR A 145 -6.55 -0.75 6.78
C TYR A 145 -6.52 -1.68 8.01
N PRO A 146 -6.33 -1.16 9.23
CA PRO A 146 -6.08 0.24 9.59
C PRO A 146 -4.60 0.64 9.51
N TRP A 147 -4.33 1.91 9.83
CA TRP A 147 -2.99 2.39 10.19
C TRP A 147 -2.48 1.72 11.47
N LEU A 148 -1.18 1.83 11.72
CA LEU A 148 -0.51 1.24 12.87
C LEU A 148 0.11 2.31 13.77
N ASP A 149 0.09 2.08 15.08
CA ASP A 149 0.81 2.91 16.05
C ASP A 149 2.23 2.37 16.23
N ARG A 150 3.21 3.27 16.21
CA ARG A 150 4.60 2.95 16.58
C ARG A 150 4.79 2.97 18.10
N PHE A 151 5.81 2.24 18.57
CA PHE A 151 6.26 2.28 19.96
C PHE A 151 6.67 3.70 20.39
N GLU A 152 7.32 4.46 19.51
CA GLU A 152 7.77 5.82 19.75
C GLU A 152 7.43 6.73 18.57
N SER A 153 7.15 8.00 18.86
CA SER A 153 7.03 9.05 17.84
C SER A 153 8.42 9.58 17.50
N GLN A 154 8.73 9.70 16.20
CA GLN A 154 9.99 10.35 15.77
C GLN A 154 9.99 11.86 16.02
N LEU A 155 8.81 12.46 16.11
CA LEU A 155 8.64 13.87 16.40
C LEU A 155 8.39 14.06 17.89
N SER A 156 9.16 14.95 18.52
CA SER A 156 8.90 15.43 19.88
C SER A 156 7.99 16.66 19.80
N PRO A 157 6.68 16.53 20.09
CA PRO A 157 5.76 17.65 19.98
C PRO A 157 6.06 18.73 21.02
N SER A 158 5.78 19.97 20.65
CA SER A 158 5.78 21.12 21.56
C SER A 158 4.55 21.99 21.29
N PHE A 159 4.37 23.04 22.09
CA PHE A 159 3.24 23.95 21.90
C PHE A 159 3.27 24.64 20.53
N GLU A 160 4.45 24.73 19.89
CA GLU A 160 4.60 25.31 18.55
C GLU A 160 3.92 24.48 17.45
N ASN A 161 3.64 23.20 17.71
CA ASN A 161 2.98 22.30 16.78
C ASN A 161 1.45 22.31 16.91
N LEU A 162 0.90 22.99 17.92
CA LEU A 162 -0.55 23.12 18.10
C LEU A 162 -1.14 24.08 17.06
N ASP A 163 -2.33 23.74 16.57
CA ASP A 163 -3.10 24.60 15.67
C ASP A 163 -3.24 26.01 16.26
N SER A 164 -3.11 27.04 15.41
CA SER A 164 -3.13 28.45 15.85
C SER A 164 -4.46 28.88 16.48
N THR A 165 -5.54 28.11 16.28
CA THR A 165 -6.83 28.35 16.93
C THR A 165 -6.86 27.90 18.39
N ILE A 166 -5.86 27.15 18.86
CA ILE A 166 -5.76 26.68 20.24
C ILE A 166 -5.12 27.78 21.09
N ASP A 167 -5.93 28.45 21.90
CA ASP A 167 -5.44 29.37 22.93
C ASP A 167 -4.96 28.59 24.17
N LEU A 168 -3.65 28.39 24.27
CA LEU A 168 -3.01 27.73 25.41
C LEU A 168 -3.29 28.41 26.75
N ALA A 169 -3.40 29.74 26.79
CA ALA A 169 -3.66 30.46 28.04
C ALA A 169 -5.07 30.18 28.56
N SER A 170 -6.04 29.94 27.66
CA SER A 170 -7.39 29.54 28.07
C SER A 170 -7.48 28.10 28.62
N ILE A 171 -6.46 27.26 28.35
CA ILE A 171 -6.45 25.83 28.68
C ILE A 171 -5.57 25.54 29.90
N LEU A 172 -4.37 26.13 29.96
CA LEU A 172 -3.39 25.90 31.02
C LEU A 172 -3.69 26.78 32.24
N LEU A 173 -4.77 26.46 32.96
CA LEU A 173 -5.28 27.29 34.05
C LEU A 173 -4.40 27.29 35.32
N GLU A 174 -3.32 26.50 35.35
CA GLU A 174 -2.43 26.46 36.51
C GLU A 174 -1.69 27.79 36.72
N PRO A 175 -1.60 28.33 37.96
CA PRO A 175 -0.99 29.65 38.20
C PRO A 175 0.46 29.80 37.69
N ASN A 176 1.26 28.74 37.85
CA ASN A 176 2.64 28.71 37.36
C ASN A 176 2.68 28.74 35.82
N ALA A 177 1.78 28.02 35.16
CA ALA A 177 1.69 27.99 33.70
C ALA A 177 1.29 29.36 33.13
N GLN A 178 0.31 30.03 33.74
CA GLN A 178 -0.10 31.39 33.38
C GLN A 178 1.04 32.40 33.52
N THR A 179 1.79 32.31 34.63
CA THR A 179 2.96 33.17 34.86
C THR A 179 4.00 32.96 33.75
N LEU A 180 4.31 31.71 33.40
CA LEU A 180 5.26 31.37 32.35
C LEU A 180 4.81 31.84 30.96
N LEU A 181 3.52 31.73 30.63
CA LEU A 181 2.97 32.19 29.35
C LEU A 181 3.01 33.72 29.21
N SER A 182 2.88 34.45 30.31
CA SER A 182 2.93 35.92 30.34
C SER A 182 4.35 36.51 30.47
N ALA A 183 5.36 35.68 30.72
CA ALA A 183 6.72 36.13 30.98
C ALA A 183 7.43 36.61 29.71
N SER A 184 7.76 37.91 29.65
CA SER A 184 8.56 38.52 28.59
C SER A 184 10.03 38.08 28.67
N GLY A 185 10.36 36.96 28.00
CA GLY A 185 11.73 36.43 27.91
C GLY A 185 11.81 34.90 27.74
N LEU A 186 10.72 34.17 28.02
CA LEU A 186 10.62 32.73 27.77
C LEU A 186 9.97 32.48 26.41
N SER A 187 10.66 31.76 25.53
CA SER A 187 10.12 31.37 24.22
C SER A 187 10.73 30.04 23.74
N GLY A 188 10.12 29.47 22.70
CA GLY A 188 10.58 28.25 22.04
C GLY A 188 10.87 27.10 23.01
N LYS A 189 12.05 26.49 22.88
CA LYS A 189 12.46 25.33 23.69
C LYS A 189 12.46 25.61 25.20
N ASN A 190 12.86 26.81 25.62
CA ASN A 190 12.94 27.17 27.04
C ASN A 190 11.54 27.27 27.66
N LEU A 191 10.60 27.90 26.95
CA LEU A 191 9.20 27.95 27.38
C LEU A 191 8.58 26.55 27.40
N HIS A 192 8.86 25.73 26.38
CA HIS A 192 8.38 24.35 26.32
C HIS A 192 8.83 23.53 27.54
N GLN A 193 10.13 23.54 27.86
CA GLN A 193 10.68 22.82 29.01
C GLN A 193 10.09 23.31 30.34
N ALA A 194 9.92 24.62 30.49
CA ALA A 194 9.29 25.19 31.68
C ALA A 194 7.82 24.75 31.82
N LEU A 195 7.06 24.75 30.72
CA LEU A 195 5.67 24.28 30.72
C LEU A 195 5.55 22.78 31.03
N VAL A 196 6.47 21.94 30.54
CA VAL A 196 6.51 20.50 30.86
C VAL A 196 6.62 20.28 32.37
N GLN A 197 7.43 21.07 33.06
CA GLN A 197 7.62 20.95 34.50
C GLN A 197 6.48 21.57 35.32
N ALA A 198 5.87 22.64 34.81
CA ALA A 198 4.94 23.47 35.57
C ALA A 198 3.45 23.15 35.36
N SER A 199 3.07 22.47 34.27
CA SER A 199 1.66 22.22 33.92
C SER A 199 1.39 20.74 33.62
N PRO A 200 0.71 20.02 34.52
CA PRO A 200 0.17 18.69 34.23
C PRO A 200 -0.79 18.69 33.03
N THR A 201 -1.59 19.76 32.87
CA THR A 201 -2.47 19.90 31.70
C THR A 201 -1.68 19.95 30.39
N TYR A 202 -0.54 20.64 30.38
CA TYR A 202 0.35 20.64 29.23
C TYR A 202 0.92 19.24 28.95
N GLY A 203 1.26 18.47 29.99
CA GLY A 203 1.63 17.07 29.87
C GLY A 203 0.56 16.23 29.15
N LEU A 204 -0.71 16.39 29.51
CA LEU A 204 -1.83 15.71 28.83
C LEU A 204 -1.98 16.14 27.37
N ILE A 205 -1.73 17.42 27.05
CA ILE A 205 -1.72 17.90 25.66
C ILE A 205 -0.60 17.19 24.88
N LEU A 206 0.62 17.14 25.42
CA LEU A 206 1.76 16.49 24.78
C LEU A 206 1.54 14.99 24.58
N GLU A 207 0.95 14.29 25.55
CA GLU A 207 0.58 12.88 25.41
C GLU A 207 -0.44 12.68 24.27
N SER A 208 -1.46 13.54 24.20
CA SER A 208 -2.45 13.51 23.13
C SER A 208 -1.84 13.77 21.76
N MET A 209 -0.91 14.74 21.65
CA MET A 209 -0.17 15.02 20.42
C MET A 209 0.71 13.85 20.02
N THR A 210 1.46 13.29 20.98
CA THR A 210 2.34 12.14 20.76
C THR A 210 1.55 10.94 20.24
N ARG A 211 0.36 10.69 20.77
CA ARG A 211 -0.53 9.63 20.28
C ARG A 211 -0.90 9.82 18.81
N GLN A 212 -1.26 11.03 18.39
CA GLN A 212 -1.56 11.32 16.98
C GLN A 212 -0.33 11.17 16.07
N LEU A 213 0.86 11.48 16.59
CA LEU A 213 2.12 11.37 15.86
C LEU A 213 2.67 9.94 15.77
N LYS A 214 2.19 9.01 16.61
CA LYS A 214 2.55 7.58 16.55
C LYS A 214 1.86 6.85 15.39
N SER A 215 0.64 7.24 15.04
CA SER A 215 -0.14 6.57 13.99
C SER A 215 0.47 6.84 12.63
N VAL A 216 0.81 5.80 11.86
CA VAL A 216 1.46 5.90 10.55
C VAL A 216 0.75 5.05 9.48
N PRO A 217 0.81 5.48 8.21
CA PRO A 217 0.46 4.63 7.07
C PRO A 217 1.36 3.39 7.00
N VAL A 218 0.89 2.37 6.30
CA VAL A 218 1.45 1.01 6.30
C VAL A 218 2.05 0.60 4.96
N SER A 219 1.86 1.37 3.90
CA SER A 219 2.32 1.02 2.55
C SER A 219 3.80 0.64 2.47
N GLY A 220 4.66 1.31 3.26
CA GLY A 220 6.09 0.96 3.39
C GLY A 220 6.31 -0.46 3.92
N ALA A 221 5.71 -0.78 5.08
CA ALA A 221 5.79 -2.13 5.67
C ALA A 221 5.22 -3.20 4.73
N ILE A 222 4.09 -2.93 4.08
CA ILE A 222 3.46 -3.86 3.13
C ILE A 222 4.34 -4.07 1.90
N ALA A 223 4.98 -3.03 1.37
CA ALA A 223 5.94 -3.17 0.28
C ALA A 223 7.13 -4.06 0.68
N GLY A 224 7.60 -3.95 1.93
CA GLY A 224 8.62 -4.83 2.50
C GLY A 224 8.17 -6.29 2.53
N ILE A 225 6.94 -6.55 2.98
CA ILE A 225 6.34 -7.87 3.01
C ILE A 225 6.17 -8.45 1.60
N PHE A 226 5.79 -7.64 0.61
CA PHE A 226 5.72 -8.07 -0.78
C PHE A 226 7.11 -8.52 -1.26
N SER A 227 8.13 -7.68 -1.07
CA SER A 227 9.52 -8.00 -1.42
C SER A 227 9.99 -9.30 -0.76
N SER A 228 9.77 -9.44 0.54
CA SER A 228 10.15 -10.64 1.30
C SER A 228 9.41 -11.90 0.81
N THR A 229 8.10 -11.78 0.56
CA THR A 229 7.29 -12.90 0.05
C THR A 229 7.76 -13.33 -1.33
N ASP A 230 8.03 -12.38 -2.23
CA ASP A 230 8.45 -12.67 -3.59
C ASP A 230 9.80 -13.39 -3.62
N ILE A 231 10.77 -12.95 -2.80
CA ILE A 231 12.10 -13.55 -2.69
C ILE A 231 12.02 -14.98 -2.13
N ASN A 232 11.24 -15.18 -1.07
CA ASN A 232 11.25 -16.43 -0.32
C ASN A 232 10.27 -17.48 -0.87
N ARG A 233 9.20 -17.05 -1.54
CA ARG A 233 8.06 -17.91 -1.91
C ARG A 233 7.57 -17.72 -3.34
N GLY A 234 8.11 -16.75 -4.07
CA GLY A 234 7.69 -16.39 -5.41
C GLY A 234 6.45 -15.48 -5.43
N VAL A 235 6.32 -14.72 -6.52
CA VAL A 235 5.26 -13.70 -6.73
C VAL A 235 3.84 -14.29 -6.71
N TRP A 236 3.73 -15.60 -6.99
CA TRP A 236 2.47 -16.36 -6.97
C TRP A 236 1.97 -16.67 -5.56
N LYS A 237 2.78 -16.47 -4.52
CA LYS A 237 2.33 -16.59 -3.14
C LYS A 237 1.62 -15.30 -2.71
N ALA A 238 0.42 -15.44 -2.14
CA ALA A 238 -0.28 -14.32 -1.53
C ALA A 238 0.53 -13.72 -0.35
N PRO A 239 0.76 -12.40 -0.32
CA PRO A 239 1.46 -11.71 0.77
C PRO A 239 0.52 -11.44 1.95
N ALA A 240 -0.12 -12.50 2.46
CA ALA A 240 -1.02 -12.49 3.59
C ALA A 240 -0.74 -13.68 4.52
N GLY A 241 -1.08 -13.49 5.79
CA GLY A 241 -0.66 -14.36 6.90
C GLY A 241 0.72 -14.00 7.46
N GLU A 242 1.38 -12.98 6.92
CA GLU A 242 2.70 -12.52 7.35
C GLU A 242 2.57 -11.52 8.52
N SER A 243 3.47 -11.63 9.50
CA SER A 243 3.53 -10.69 10.62
C SER A 243 4.19 -9.38 10.21
N ILE A 244 3.74 -8.28 10.81
CA ILE A 244 4.28 -6.93 10.59
C ILE A 244 5.12 -6.52 11.79
N ASN A 245 6.38 -6.15 11.54
CA ASN A 245 7.36 -5.75 12.54
C ASN A 245 7.42 -4.22 12.69
N GLY A 246 7.85 -3.74 13.86
CA GLY A 246 8.11 -2.31 14.11
C GLY A 246 6.93 -1.51 14.69
N PHE A 247 5.82 -2.17 15.01
CA PHE A 247 4.58 -1.51 15.47
C PHE A 247 4.08 -2.05 16.82
N GLU A 248 3.48 -1.16 17.60
CA GLU A 248 2.93 -1.45 18.93
C GLU A 248 1.56 -2.12 18.82
N LYS A 249 0.66 -1.56 17.99
CA LYS A 249 -0.73 -2.00 17.85
C LYS A 249 -1.40 -1.44 16.59
N LEU A 250 -2.58 -1.98 16.29
CA LEU A 250 -3.50 -1.38 15.32
C LEU A 250 -4.08 -0.06 15.88
N CYS A 251 -4.27 0.95 15.02
CA CYS A 251 -5.04 2.15 15.41
C CYS A 251 -6.52 1.80 15.69
N VAL A 252 -7.06 0.83 14.95
CA VAL A 252 -8.45 0.36 15.08
C VAL A 252 -8.49 -1.15 15.20
N SER A 253 -9.19 -1.68 16.20
CA SER A 253 -9.41 -3.13 16.28
C SER A 253 -10.57 -3.54 15.36
N LEU A 254 -10.38 -4.62 14.61
CA LEU A 254 -11.36 -5.14 13.66
C LEU A 254 -11.98 -6.44 14.15
N THR A 255 -13.31 -6.48 14.16
CA THR A 255 -14.08 -7.72 14.29
C THR A 255 -14.10 -8.51 12.98
N ASP A 256 -14.45 -9.80 13.04
CA ASP A 256 -14.56 -10.64 11.84
C ASP A 256 -15.62 -10.13 10.87
N VAL A 257 -16.72 -9.57 11.37
CA VAL A 257 -17.80 -8.98 10.56
C VAL A 257 -17.30 -7.73 9.83
N GLN A 258 -16.61 -6.83 10.53
CA GLN A 258 -16.04 -5.63 9.90
C GLN A 258 -14.98 -6.00 8.85
N GLN A 259 -14.14 -6.99 9.13
CA GLN A 259 -13.19 -7.51 8.15
C GLN A 259 -13.89 -8.09 6.91
N GLN A 260 -14.97 -8.85 7.11
CA GLN A 260 -15.72 -9.43 6.00
C GLN A 260 -16.28 -8.34 5.08
N ASP A 261 -16.80 -7.25 5.64
CA ASP A 261 -17.23 -6.08 4.87
C ASP A 261 -16.07 -5.43 4.09
N LEU A 262 -14.89 -5.27 4.71
CA LEU A 262 -13.69 -4.76 4.02
C LEU A 262 -13.34 -5.61 2.79
N ASN A 263 -13.37 -6.92 2.97
CA ASN A 263 -13.05 -7.92 1.98
C ASN A 263 -14.03 -7.97 0.80
N GLN A 264 -15.34 -7.94 1.08
CA GLN A 264 -16.37 -8.01 0.03
C GLN A 264 -16.54 -6.67 -0.71
N GLY A 265 -16.08 -5.56 -0.11
CA GLY A 265 -16.19 -4.25 -0.74
C GLY A 265 -17.55 -3.59 -0.56
N GLY A 266 -18.44 -4.16 0.26
CA GLY A 266 -19.82 -3.70 0.39
C GLY A 266 -20.53 -3.57 -0.96
N PRO A 267 -21.47 -2.60 -1.11
CA PRO A 267 -22.14 -2.34 -2.39
C PRO A 267 -21.21 -1.93 -3.53
N SER A 268 -20.01 -1.39 -3.23
CA SER A 268 -19.09 -0.90 -4.25
C SER A 268 -18.24 -2.00 -4.89
N GLY A 269 -18.13 -3.17 -4.24
CA GLY A 269 -17.28 -4.28 -4.72
C GLY A 269 -15.77 -4.00 -4.66
N LYS A 270 -15.36 -2.96 -3.92
CA LYS A 270 -13.96 -2.50 -3.83
C LYS A 270 -13.34 -3.01 -2.54
N SER A 271 -12.56 -4.07 -2.64
CA SER A 271 -11.95 -4.73 -1.49
C SER A 271 -10.84 -3.89 -0.86
N ILE A 272 -10.73 -3.98 0.46
CA ILE A 272 -9.64 -3.41 1.26
C ILE A 272 -9.11 -4.53 2.14
N ASN A 273 -7.79 -4.65 2.24
CA ASN A 273 -7.13 -5.70 3.00
C ASN A 273 -7.01 -5.29 4.47
N ALA A 274 -7.51 -6.15 5.36
CA ALA A 274 -7.46 -5.90 6.79
C ALA A 274 -6.07 -6.22 7.37
N LEU A 275 -5.63 -5.40 8.33
CA LEU A 275 -4.58 -5.76 9.27
C LEU A 275 -5.24 -6.19 10.58
N ARG A 276 -4.80 -7.33 11.13
CA ARG A 276 -5.38 -7.93 12.33
C ARG A 276 -4.30 -8.16 13.38
N GLN A 277 -4.68 -8.12 14.64
CA GLN A 277 -3.79 -8.46 15.75
C GLN A 277 -4.28 -9.74 16.41
N PHE A 278 -3.36 -10.70 16.58
CA PHE A 278 -3.65 -11.98 17.21
C PHE A 278 -2.67 -12.25 18.36
N SER A 279 -3.19 -12.77 19.46
CA SER A 279 -2.36 -13.23 20.58
C SER A 279 -1.34 -14.26 20.11
N GLY A 280 -0.06 -14.03 20.39
CA GLY A 280 1.05 -14.92 20.00
C GLY A 280 1.56 -14.77 18.57
N ARG A 281 0.91 -14.00 17.69
CA ARG A 281 1.39 -13.71 16.32
C ARG A 281 1.65 -12.23 16.04
N GLY A 282 1.25 -11.35 16.95
CA GLY A 282 1.37 -9.91 16.77
C GLY A 282 0.39 -9.38 15.72
N ILE A 283 0.80 -8.33 15.01
CA ILE A 283 0.05 -7.75 13.90
C ILE A 283 0.32 -8.57 12.64
N VAL A 284 -0.72 -8.89 11.88
CA VAL A 284 -0.67 -9.78 10.71
C VAL A 284 -1.44 -9.17 9.54
N VAL A 285 -0.88 -9.28 8.34
CA VAL A 285 -1.58 -8.96 7.09
C VAL A 285 -2.66 -10.00 6.84
N TRP A 286 -3.93 -9.60 6.84
CA TRP A 286 -5.07 -10.51 6.82
C TRP A 286 -5.99 -10.28 5.60
N GLY A 287 -5.37 -10.03 4.45
CA GLY A 287 -6.03 -9.91 3.15
C GLY A 287 -5.02 -9.85 2.00
N ALA A 288 -5.39 -10.40 0.84
CA ALA A 288 -4.57 -10.37 -0.38
C ALA A 288 -5.40 -10.09 -1.64
N ARG A 289 -6.42 -9.24 -1.53
CA ARG A 289 -7.26 -8.80 -2.65
C ARG A 289 -6.75 -7.50 -3.27
N THR A 290 -6.90 -7.37 -4.59
CA THR A 290 -6.78 -6.07 -5.28
C THR A 290 -8.02 -5.23 -4.99
N LEU A 291 -8.06 -3.97 -5.43
CA LEU A 291 -9.29 -3.18 -5.35
C LEU A 291 -10.43 -3.75 -6.23
N ALA A 292 -10.11 -4.62 -7.20
CA ALA A 292 -11.09 -5.28 -8.06
C ALA A 292 -11.72 -6.52 -7.38
N GLY A 293 -12.37 -6.31 -6.24
CA GLY A 293 -12.90 -7.38 -5.38
C GLY A 293 -13.91 -8.29 -6.06
N ASN A 294 -14.77 -7.72 -6.92
CA ASN A 294 -15.80 -8.46 -7.65
C ASN A 294 -15.30 -9.07 -8.97
N ASP A 295 -14.07 -8.80 -9.37
CA ASP A 295 -13.48 -9.42 -10.56
C ASP A 295 -13.28 -10.92 -10.30
N ASN A 296 -13.46 -11.76 -11.32
CA ASN A 296 -13.29 -13.21 -11.21
C ASN A 296 -11.87 -13.66 -11.56
N GLU A 297 -11.15 -12.86 -12.34
CA GLU A 297 -9.80 -13.13 -12.82
C GLU A 297 -8.78 -12.39 -11.97
N TRP A 298 -9.00 -11.11 -11.70
CA TRP A 298 -8.01 -10.20 -11.10
C TRP A 298 -8.26 -9.84 -9.63
N ARG A 299 -9.10 -10.62 -8.95
CA ARG A 299 -9.43 -10.41 -7.52
C ARG A 299 -8.21 -10.40 -6.61
N TYR A 300 -7.22 -11.23 -6.91
CA TYR A 300 -6.12 -11.53 -5.99
C TYR A 300 -4.82 -10.86 -6.41
N ILE A 301 -4.10 -10.32 -5.41
CA ILE A 301 -2.81 -9.66 -5.59
C ILE A 301 -1.80 -10.62 -6.22
N SER A 302 -1.68 -11.85 -5.71
CA SER A 302 -0.74 -12.83 -6.24
C SER A 302 -1.04 -13.21 -7.70
N VAL A 303 -2.32 -13.32 -8.07
CA VAL A 303 -2.71 -13.64 -9.45
C VAL A 303 -2.31 -12.50 -10.39
N LYS A 304 -2.69 -11.27 -10.05
CA LYS A 304 -2.37 -10.11 -10.90
C LYS A 304 -0.87 -9.90 -11.02
N ARG A 305 -0.14 -9.91 -9.90
CA ARG A 305 1.31 -9.68 -9.89
C ARG A 305 2.07 -10.80 -10.62
N THR A 306 1.61 -12.05 -10.52
CA THR A 306 2.20 -13.17 -11.29
C THR A 306 2.04 -12.95 -12.79
N TYR A 307 0.84 -12.54 -13.23
CA TYR A 307 0.60 -12.21 -14.62
C TYR A 307 1.54 -11.09 -15.12
N LEU A 308 1.63 -9.98 -14.37
CA LEU A 308 2.50 -8.85 -14.73
C LEU A 308 3.97 -9.27 -14.81
N MET A 309 4.44 -10.11 -13.87
CA MET A 309 5.81 -10.62 -13.87
C MET A 309 6.09 -11.49 -15.09
N ILE A 310 5.16 -12.39 -15.47
CA ILE A 310 5.31 -13.26 -16.63
C ILE A 310 5.30 -12.44 -17.92
N GLU A 311 4.35 -11.51 -18.05
CA GLU A 311 4.24 -10.62 -19.21
C GLU A 311 5.52 -9.81 -19.42
N GLU A 312 6.02 -9.12 -18.39
CA GLU A 312 7.25 -8.33 -18.48
C GLU A 312 8.47 -9.20 -18.77
N SER A 313 8.58 -10.38 -18.14
CA SER A 313 9.71 -11.29 -18.35
C SER A 313 9.78 -11.81 -19.79
N ILE A 314 8.64 -12.19 -20.35
CA ILE A 314 8.54 -12.67 -21.73
C ILE A 314 8.79 -11.51 -22.70
N GLN A 315 8.15 -10.34 -22.50
CA GLN A 315 8.39 -9.17 -23.36
C GLN A 315 9.87 -8.81 -23.41
N LYS A 316 10.55 -8.78 -22.25
CA LYS A 316 12.00 -8.52 -22.18
C LYS A 316 12.81 -9.57 -22.95
N ALA A 317 12.47 -10.85 -22.85
CA ALA A 317 13.16 -11.91 -23.59
C ALA A 317 12.91 -11.82 -25.11
N LEU A 318 11.71 -11.42 -25.54
CA LEU A 318 11.36 -11.30 -26.96
C LEU A 318 12.03 -10.11 -27.67
N GLN A 319 12.57 -9.13 -26.93
CA GLN A 319 13.31 -8.00 -27.53
C GLN A 319 14.51 -8.45 -28.38
N ALA A 320 15.12 -9.59 -28.05
CA ALA A 320 16.24 -10.14 -28.83
C ALA A 320 15.83 -10.56 -30.27
N TYR A 321 14.54 -10.77 -30.54
CA TYR A 321 14.04 -11.28 -31.82
C TYR A 321 13.45 -10.19 -32.74
N VAL A 322 13.46 -8.92 -32.32
CA VAL A 322 12.81 -7.82 -33.05
C VAL A 322 13.36 -7.63 -34.47
N PHE A 323 14.64 -7.95 -34.69
CA PHE A 323 15.32 -7.82 -35.98
C PHE A 323 15.62 -9.17 -36.65
N GLU A 324 15.13 -10.27 -36.08
CA GLU A 324 15.30 -11.59 -36.66
C GLU A 324 14.35 -11.79 -37.85
N PRO A 325 14.71 -12.65 -38.83
CA PRO A 325 13.84 -12.96 -39.95
C PRO A 325 12.48 -13.53 -39.47
N ASN A 326 11.37 -12.96 -39.95
CA ASN A 326 10.02 -13.42 -39.59
C ASN A 326 9.66 -14.74 -40.32
N ASN A 327 10.19 -15.87 -39.83
CA ASN A 327 10.00 -17.19 -40.42
C ASN A 327 9.78 -18.28 -39.35
N ALA A 328 9.46 -19.49 -39.82
CA ALA A 328 9.15 -20.62 -38.95
C ALA A 328 10.26 -21.01 -37.97
N ASN A 329 11.53 -20.75 -38.29
CA ASN A 329 12.64 -21.04 -37.36
C ASN A 329 12.58 -20.09 -36.16
N THR A 330 12.43 -18.79 -36.41
CA THR A 330 12.29 -17.76 -35.37
C THR A 330 11.05 -18.01 -34.50
N TRP A 331 9.92 -18.38 -35.11
CA TRP A 331 8.70 -18.72 -34.37
C TRP A 331 8.90 -19.90 -33.41
N ASN A 332 9.56 -20.97 -33.88
CA ASN A 332 9.87 -22.12 -33.04
C ASN A 332 10.81 -21.77 -31.89
N GLN A 333 11.84 -20.93 -32.13
CA GLN A 333 12.74 -20.46 -31.07
C GLN A 333 12.00 -19.67 -29.99
N ILE A 334 11.13 -18.73 -30.40
CA ILE A 334 10.27 -17.97 -29.49
C ILE A 334 9.35 -18.88 -28.68
N ARG A 335 8.72 -19.87 -29.35
CA ARG A 335 7.85 -20.84 -28.67
C ARG A 335 8.63 -21.61 -27.61
N PHE A 336 9.77 -22.20 -27.96
CA PHE A 336 10.59 -22.98 -27.03
C PHE A 336 11.10 -22.14 -25.85
N LEU A 337 11.44 -20.87 -26.09
CA LEU A 337 11.83 -19.94 -25.04
C LEU A 337 10.68 -19.69 -24.03
N CYS A 338 9.48 -19.41 -24.54
CA CYS A 338 8.30 -19.18 -23.70
C CYS A 338 7.90 -20.46 -22.95
N GLU A 339 7.85 -21.60 -23.63
CA GLU A 339 7.55 -22.91 -23.03
C GLU A 339 8.57 -23.30 -21.96
N GLY A 340 9.86 -23.07 -22.19
CA GLY A 340 10.92 -23.34 -21.22
C GLY A 340 10.77 -22.50 -19.95
N PHE A 341 10.44 -21.22 -20.09
CA PHE A 341 10.18 -20.34 -18.94
C PHE A 341 8.95 -20.78 -18.13
N LEU A 342 7.82 -21.02 -18.82
CA LEU A 342 6.57 -21.46 -18.17
C LEU A 342 6.71 -22.85 -17.53
N LEU A 343 7.49 -23.75 -18.14
CA LEU A 343 7.84 -25.04 -17.54
C LEU A 343 8.62 -24.86 -16.23
N GLY A 344 9.56 -23.92 -16.19
CA GLY A 344 10.31 -23.56 -14.99
C GLY A 344 9.39 -23.07 -13.86
N LEU A 345 8.43 -22.21 -14.19
CA LEU A 345 7.43 -21.71 -13.26
C LEU A 345 6.48 -22.82 -12.77
N TRP A 346 6.01 -23.69 -13.66
CA TRP A 346 5.18 -24.85 -13.28
C TRP A 346 5.92 -25.79 -12.33
N LYS A 347 7.21 -26.09 -12.58
CA LYS A 347 8.04 -26.91 -11.68
C LYS A 347 8.24 -26.29 -10.30
N GLN A 348 8.21 -24.97 -10.20
CA GLN A 348 8.26 -24.23 -8.93
C GLN A 348 6.89 -24.11 -8.25
N GLY A 349 5.83 -24.62 -8.88
CA GLY A 349 4.47 -24.56 -8.37
C GLY A 349 3.83 -23.18 -8.51
N ALA A 350 4.25 -22.36 -9.47
CA ALA A 350 3.67 -21.03 -9.70
C ALA A 350 2.34 -21.06 -10.48
N ILE A 351 2.20 -22.05 -11.36
CA ILE A 351 1.07 -22.22 -12.29
C ILE A 351 0.47 -23.60 -12.01
N GLN A 352 -0.86 -23.70 -11.99
CA GLN A 352 -1.61 -24.90 -11.64
C GLN A 352 -1.74 -25.85 -12.83
N GLY A 353 -1.60 -27.16 -12.61
CA GLY A 353 -1.92 -28.19 -13.59
C GLY A 353 -1.25 -29.51 -13.23
N SER A 354 -1.89 -30.65 -13.55
CA SER A 354 -1.34 -31.97 -13.21
C SER A 354 -0.14 -32.34 -14.09
N LYS A 355 -0.12 -31.79 -15.31
CA LYS A 355 0.95 -31.85 -16.31
C LYS A 355 1.08 -30.47 -16.99
N PRO A 356 2.19 -30.19 -17.68
CA PRO A 356 2.41 -28.90 -18.35
C PRO A 356 1.27 -28.47 -19.29
N ASP A 357 0.71 -29.41 -20.06
CA ASP A 357 -0.38 -29.13 -21.02
C ASP A 357 -1.69 -28.68 -20.34
N ASP A 358 -1.90 -29.00 -19.06
CA ASP A 358 -3.05 -28.52 -18.30
C ASP A 358 -2.79 -27.09 -17.75
N ALA A 359 -1.51 -26.72 -17.63
CA ALA A 359 -1.07 -25.53 -16.92
C ALA A 359 -0.87 -24.33 -17.83
N TYR A 360 -0.34 -24.54 -19.04
CA TYR A 360 -0.10 -23.46 -19.98
C TYR A 360 -0.09 -23.97 -21.43
N PHE A 361 -0.24 -23.03 -22.36
CA PHE A 361 0.04 -23.26 -23.78
C PHE A 361 0.71 -22.04 -24.40
N VAL A 362 1.51 -22.27 -25.44
CA VAL A 362 2.10 -21.22 -26.28
C VAL A 362 1.80 -21.54 -27.73
N ARG A 363 1.22 -20.59 -28.46
CA ARG A 363 0.94 -20.70 -29.89
C ARG A 363 1.61 -19.57 -30.64
N VAL A 364 2.24 -19.91 -31.76
CA VAL A 364 2.85 -18.96 -32.68
C VAL A 364 2.99 -19.63 -34.04
N GLY A 365 2.47 -18.99 -35.09
CA GLY A 365 2.68 -19.44 -36.46
C GLY A 365 1.57 -19.04 -37.43
N LEU A 366 1.86 -19.20 -38.73
CA LEU A 366 0.91 -18.99 -39.82
C LEU A 366 -0.25 -19.99 -39.71
N GLY A 367 -1.48 -19.47 -39.69
CA GLY A 367 -2.69 -20.28 -39.52
C GLY A 367 -2.96 -20.73 -38.08
N GLN A 368 -2.12 -20.33 -37.11
CA GLN A 368 -2.39 -20.49 -35.68
C GLN A 368 -2.74 -19.15 -35.03
N THR A 369 -1.78 -18.22 -35.04
CA THR A 369 -1.92 -16.88 -34.44
C THR A 369 -1.76 -15.74 -35.44
N MET A 370 -1.23 -16.04 -36.63
CA MET A 370 -0.93 -15.05 -37.67
C MET A 370 -1.55 -15.45 -39.00
N THR A 371 -1.93 -14.45 -39.78
CA THR A 371 -2.29 -14.56 -41.20
C THR A 371 -1.08 -14.27 -42.10
N ALA A 372 -1.20 -14.56 -43.40
CA ALA A 372 -0.16 -14.16 -44.37
C ALA A 372 0.02 -12.63 -44.42
N GLN A 373 -1.07 -11.88 -44.22
CA GLN A 373 -1.04 -10.42 -44.17
C GLN A 373 -0.25 -9.91 -42.95
N ASP A 374 -0.44 -10.53 -41.78
CA ASP A 374 0.33 -10.17 -40.58
C ASP A 374 1.83 -10.30 -40.81
N ILE A 375 2.26 -11.37 -41.49
CA ILE A 375 3.68 -11.61 -41.80
C ILE A 375 4.21 -10.55 -42.78
N LEU A 376 3.44 -10.23 -43.83
CA LEU A 376 3.80 -9.19 -44.80
C LEU A 376 3.89 -7.80 -44.15
N GLU A 377 3.07 -7.54 -43.14
CA GLU A 377 3.11 -6.33 -42.31
C GLU A 377 4.21 -6.37 -41.24
N GLY A 378 5.01 -7.44 -41.18
CA GLY A 378 6.10 -7.58 -40.22
C GLY A 378 5.65 -7.89 -38.79
N LYS A 379 4.40 -8.32 -38.59
CA LYS A 379 3.86 -8.68 -37.28
C LYS A 379 4.23 -10.11 -36.91
N LEU A 380 4.51 -10.29 -35.61
CA LEU A 380 4.65 -11.60 -34.98
C LEU A 380 3.73 -11.64 -33.76
N ILE A 381 2.76 -12.56 -33.75
CA ILE A 381 1.76 -12.68 -32.69
C ILE A 381 1.98 -13.99 -31.94
N VAL A 382 2.27 -13.88 -30.64
CA VAL A 382 2.38 -15.03 -29.73
C VAL A 382 1.15 -15.03 -28.82
N GLU A 383 0.44 -16.15 -28.78
CA GLU A 383 -0.68 -16.37 -27.87
C GLU A 383 -0.22 -17.27 -26.72
N ILE A 384 -0.41 -16.82 -25.47
CA ILE A 384 -0.02 -17.55 -24.27
C ILE A 384 -1.23 -17.64 -23.35
N GLY A 385 -1.59 -18.86 -22.96
CA GLY A 385 -2.58 -19.12 -21.92
C GLY A 385 -1.94 -19.81 -20.72
N MET A 386 -2.43 -19.50 -19.51
CA MET A 386 -1.92 -20.08 -18.25
C MET A 386 -3.01 -20.20 -17.18
N ALA A 387 -2.90 -21.20 -16.31
CA ALA A 387 -3.78 -21.43 -15.18
C ALA A 387 -3.12 -20.97 -13.86
N VAL A 388 -3.40 -19.74 -13.40
CA VAL A 388 -2.75 -19.19 -12.21
C VAL A 388 -3.40 -19.67 -10.91
N LEU A 389 -2.59 -19.92 -9.87
CA LEU A 389 -3.06 -20.34 -8.54
C LEU A 389 -3.91 -19.27 -7.87
N ARG A 390 -5.10 -19.67 -7.38
CA ARG A 390 -5.97 -18.83 -6.56
C ARG A 390 -5.77 -19.15 -5.07
N PRO A 391 -5.59 -18.14 -4.19
CA PRO A 391 -5.52 -18.38 -2.76
C PRO A 391 -6.81 -19.02 -2.22
N ALA A 392 -6.67 -19.93 -1.25
CA ALA A 392 -7.80 -20.42 -0.47
C ALA A 392 -8.23 -19.37 0.55
N GLU A 393 -9.46 -18.86 0.46
CA GLU A 393 -9.99 -17.85 1.39
C GLU A 393 -10.77 -18.45 2.57
N PHE A 394 -11.21 -19.70 2.45
CA PHE A 394 -11.99 -20.38 3.49
C PHE A 394 -11.41 -21.76 3.77
N ILE A 395 -11.11 -22.02 5.04
CA ILE A 395 -10.85 -23.36 5.55
C ILE A 395 -12.10 -23.77 6.29
N ILE A 396 -12.91 -24.65 5.69
CA ILE A 396 -14.09 -25.23 6.35
C ILE A 396 -13.62 -26.47 7.11
N LEU A 397 -13.58 -26.39 8.43
CA LEU A 397 -13.37 -27.53 9.32
C LEU A 397 -14.71 -28.23 9.56
N GLN A 398 -14.92 -29.39 8.95
CA GLN A 398 -16.03 -30.28 9.30
C GLN A 398 -15.54 -31.30 10.32
N ILE A 399 -15.99 -31.15 11.58
CA ILE A 399 -15.70 -32.10 12.66
C ILE A 399 -16.88 -33.07 12.74
N MET A 400 -16.64 -34.34 12.43
CA MET A 400 -17.62 -35.41 12.56
C MET A 400 -17.47 -36.06 13.94
N LEU A 401 -18.51 -35.96 14.76
CA LEU A 401 -18.64 -36.74 15.99
C LEU A 401 -19.47 -37.98 15.69
N LYS A 402 -18.89 -39.17 15.85
CA LYS A 402 -19.66 -40.42 15.79
C LYS A 402 -20.44 -40.53 17.10
N MET A 403 -21.77 -40.39 17.04
CA MET A 403 -22.63 -40.67 18.19
C MET A 403 -22.90 -42.18 18.26
N GLU A 404 -22.72 -42.78 19.43
CA GLU A 404 -23.26 -44.11 19.69
C GLU A 404 -24.77 -43.97 19.94
N ILE A 405 -25.55 -44.72 19.17
CA ILE A 405 -26.99 -44.84 19.38
C ILE A 405 -27.16 -45.92 20.46
N PRO A 406 -27.91 -45.66 21.55
CA PRO A 406 -28.09 -46.61 22.64
C PRO A 406 -28.74 -47.93 22.21
#